data_AF-A0A1B2HP83-F1
#
_entry.id   AF-A0A1B2HP83-F1
#
_cell.length_a   1.000
_cell.length_b   1.000
_cell.length_c   1.000
_cell.angle_alpha   90.00
_cell.angle_beta   90.00
_cell.angle_gamma   90.00
#
_symmetry.space_group_name_H-M   'P 1'
#
loop_
_entity.id
_entity.type
_entity.pdbx_description
1 polymer ?
#
loop_
_entity_poly.entity_id
_entity_poly.type
_entity_poly.pdbx_seq_one_letter_code
_entity_poly.pdbx_strand_id
1 'polypeptide(L)'
;MTVESRVDLVPLRTWFGLRWRGYDRDEVDDYVAELESELRLVTADRDASEARADALASRLMSVQEENDALRDGLHRICLTPIDPKGLPERLARMVALAEEERREVIRDAQLKALMIVGEAEARARALDEGAAAKREEVREDFRLAMSARRAEAMRALAELRNVALDEAERIIAEAKVRRAGIEQDT
;
A
#
# COMPACT_ATOMS: atom_id res chain seq x y z
N MET A 1 7.58 0.86 -25.69
CA MET A 1 6.93 1.98 -26.39
C MET A 1 6.87 1.60 -27.87
N THR A 2 5.75 1.04 -28.28
CA THR A 2 5.44 0.73 -29.68
C THR A 2 5.23 2.05 -30.41
N VAL A 3 6.08 2.36 -31.38
CA VAL A 3 5.84 3.47 -32.30
C VAL A 3 4.73 3.02 -33.23
N GLU A 4 3.52 3.40 -32.87
CA GLU A 4 2.30 3.15 -33.61
C GLU A 4 2.26 4.11 -34.80
N SER A 5 3.11 3.88 -35.81
CA SER A 5 2.94 4.51 -37.12
C SER A 5 1.91 3.68 -37.90
N ARG A 6 0.64 3.79 -37.49
CA ARG A 6 -0.46 3.52 -38.41
C ARG A 6 -0.40 4.62 -39.46
N VAL A 7 0.43 4.41 -40.49
CA VAL A 7 0.29 5.17 -41.72
C VAL A 7 -1.01 4.64 -42.30
N ASP A 8 -2.09 5.37 -42.06
CA ASP A 8 -3.36 5.16 -42.75
C ASP A 8 -3.05 5.33 -44.24
N LEU A 9 -2.80 4.21 -44.93
CA LEU A 9 -2.64 4.18 -46.37
C LEU A 9 -3.95 4.69 -46.95
N VAL A 10 -3.97 5.96 -47.34
CA VAL A 10 -5.13 6.58 -47.97
C VAL A 10 -5.46 5.76 -49.21
N PRO A 11 -6.70 5.25 -49.36
CA PRO A 11 -7.07 4.50 -50.54
C PRO A 11 -6.85 5.38 -51.78
N LEU A 12 -6.01 4.91 -52.70
CA LEU A 12 -5.79 5.57 -53.97
C LEU A 12 -7.13 5.86 -54.65
N ARG A 13 -7.31 7.08 -55.15
CA ARG A 13 -8.53 7.46 -55.85
C ARG A 13 -8.64 6.64 -57.13
N THR A 14 -9.67 5.82 -57.25
CA THR A 14 -9.80 4.81 -58.32
C THR A 14 -10.58 5.28 -59.55
N TRP A 15 -11.01 6.55 -59.58
CA TRP A 15 -11.76 7.13 -60.70
C TRP A 15 -11.50 8.64 -60.86
N PHE A 16 -11.61 9.14 -62.09
CA PHE A 16 -11.53 10.56 -62.46
C PHE A 16 -12.82 10.99 -63.17
N GLY A 17 -13.19 12.27 -63.07
CA GLY A 17 -14.29 12.87 -63.82
C GLY A 17 -14.04 12.83 -65.34
N LEU A 18 -15.13 12.79 -66.12
CA LEU A 18 -15.08 12.74 -67.59
C LEU A 18 -15.52 14.08 -68.20
N ARG A 19 -14.72 14.62 -69.13
CA ARG A 19 -15.07 15.73 -70.04
C ARG A 19 -15.17 15.23 -71.48
N TRP A 20 -15.71 16.05 -72.39
CA TRP A 20 -15.85 15.68 -73.80
C TRP A 20 -14.46 15.32 -74.37
N ARG A 21 -14.30 14.04 -74.75
CA ARG A 21 -13.04 13.37 -75.18
C ARG A 21 -12.03 12.94 -74.11
N GLY A 22 -12.41 12.69 -72.85
CA GLY A 22 -11.52 11.97 -71.91
C GLY A 22 -11.73 12.27 -70.43
N TYR A 23 -10.72 11.95 -69.62
CA TYR A 23 -10.66 12.36 -68.22
C TYR A 23 -10.39 13.86 -68.09
N ASP A 24 -10.85 14.46 -66.99
CA ASP A 24 -10.51 15.85 -66.67
C ASP A 24 -9.00 15.96 -66.39
N ARG A 25 -8.30 16.75 -67.20
CA ARG A 25 -6.84 16.84 -67.14
C ARG A 25 -6.37 17.48 -65.84
N ASP A 26 -7.07 18.51 -65.39
CA ASP A 26 -6.74 19.22 -64.16
C ASP A 26 -6.81 18.26 -62.95
N GLU A 27 -7.85 17.40 -62.92
CA GLU A 27 -8.04 16.40 -61.85
C GLU A 27 -7.01 15.26 -61.88
N VAL A 28 -6.57 14.85 -63.07
CA VAL A 28 -5.50 13.85 -63.23
C VAL A 28 -4.15 14.44 -62.83
N ASP A 29 -3.85 15.66 -63.25
CA ASP A 29 -2.59 16.33 -62.94
C ASP A 29 -2.45 16.58 -61.43
N ASP A 30 -3.52 17.02 -60.76
CA ASP A 30 -3.56 17.19 -59.31
C ASP A 30 -3.33 15.86 -58.57
N TYR A 31 -3.98 14.77 -59.02
CA TYR A 31 -3.81 13.45 -58.41
C TYR A 31 -2.40 12.86 -58.61
N VAL A 32 -1.82 13.03 -59.81
CA VAL A 32 -0.45 12.58 -60.07
C VAL A 32 0.53 13.38 -59.21
N ALA A 33 0.33 14.69 -59.05
CA ALA A 33 1.16 15.51 -58.18
C ALA A 33 1.06 15.09 -56.70
N GLU A 34 -0.15 14.77 -56.22
CA GLU A 34 -0.38 14.23 -54.88
C GLU A 34 0.30 12.87 -54.69
N LEU A 35 0.12 11.94 -55.63
CA LEU A 35 0.73 10.61 -55.59
C LEU A 35 2.26 10.66 -55.65
N GLU A 36 2.84 11.54 -56.48
CA GLU A 36 4.28 11.75 -56.51
C GLU A 36 4.81 12.30 -55.18
N SER A 37 4.06 13.19 -54.53
CA SER A 37 4.37 13.70 -53.20
C SER A 37 4.32 12.57 -52.14
N GLU A 38 3.28 11.75 -52.16
CA GLU A 38 3.14 10.59 -51.26
C GLU A 38 4.25 9.56 -51.47
N LEU A 39 4.59 9.21 -52.72
CA LEU A 39 5.68 8.30 -53.03
C LEU A 39 7.04 8.83 -52.57
N ARG A 40 7.29 10.14 -52.71
CA ARG A 40 8.50 10.78 -52.16
C ARG A 40 8.53 10.66 -50.64
N LEU A 41 7.40 10.88 -49.97
CA LEU A 41 7.31 10.76 -48.51
C LEU A 41 7.58 9.33 -48.03
N VAL A 42 6.96 8.32 -48.66
CA VAL A 42 7.15 6.90 -48.32
C VAL A 42 8.59 6.46 -48.61
N THR A 43 9.17 6.91 -49.72
CA THR A 43 10.58 6.61 -50.03
C THR A 43 11.50 7.20 -48.98
N ALA A 44 11.29 8.46 -48.57
CA ALA A 44 12.06 9.10 -47.53
C ALA A 44 11.93 8.39 -46.16
N ASP A 45 10.73 7.92 -45.80
CA ASP A 45 10.52 7.19 -44.55
C ASP A 45 11.15 5.79 -44.57
N ARG A 46 11.07 5.09 -45.71
CA ARG A 46 11.75 3.80 -45.91
C ARG A 46 13.27 3.98 -45.77
N ASP A 47 13.83 4.97 -46.45
CA ASP A 47 15.28 5.23 -46.43
C ASP A 47 15.74 5.64 -45.01
N ALA A 48 14.92 6.42 -44.29
CA ALA A 48 15.19 6.76 -42.89
C ALA A 48 15.12 5.52 -41.97
N SER A 49 14.21 4.59 -42.24
CA SER A 49 14.08 3.34 -41.50
C SER A 49 15.25 2.37 -41.78
N GLU A 50 15.69 2.29 -43.03
CA GLU A 50 16.89 1.52 -43.43
C GLU A 50 18.14 2.07 -42.73
N ALA A 51 18.36 3.38 -42.75
CA ALA A 51 19.46 4.01 -42.04
C ALA A 51 19.45 3.75 -40.52
N ARG A 52 18.27 3.69 -39.89
CA ARG A 52 18.13 3.31 -38.47
C ARG A 52 18.50 1.85 -38.23
N ALA A 53 18.11 0.95 -39.12
CA ALA A 53 18.44 -0.47 -39.02
C ALA A 53 19.96 -0.70 -39.12
N ASP A 54 20.63 -0.03 -40.06
CA ASP A 54 22.09 -0.08 -40.23
C ASP A 54 22.85 0.48 -39.02
N ALA A 55 22.36 1.58 -38.46
CA ALA A 55 22.94 2.17 -37.25
C ALA A 55 22.81 1.23 -36.03
N LEU A 56 21.67 0.56 -35.89
CA LEU A 56 21.46 -0.43 -34.83
C LEU A 56 22.32 -1.68 -35.03
N ALA A 57 22.44 -2.18 -36.26
CA ALA A 57 23.32 -3.31 -36.59
C ALA A 57 24.78 -3.00 -36.26
N SER A 58 25.26 -1.82 -36.66
CA SER A 58 26.62 -1.35 -36.34
C SER A 58 26.86 -1.26 -34.83
N ARG A 59 25.86 -0.77 -34.07
CA ARG A 59 25.95 -0.70 -32.60
C ARG A 59 25.96 -2.09 -31.96
N LEU A 60 25.17 -3.03 -32.46
CA LEU A 60 25.17 -4.41 -31.97
C LEU A 60 26.53 -5.07 -32.21
N MET A 61 27.13 -4.88 -33.38
CA MET A 61 28.47 -5.39 -33.68
C MET A 61 29.51 -4.81 -32.72
N SER A 62 29.53 -3.50 -32.51
CA SER A 62 30.43 -2.86 -31.54
C SER A 62 30.27 -3.45 -30.13
N VAL A 63 29.03 -3.64 -29.68
CA VAL A 63 28.76 -4.22 -28.35
C VAL A 63 29.18 -5.69 -28.28
N GLN A 64 29.01 -6.46 -29.36
CA GLN A 64 29.46 -7.85 -29.43
C GLN A 64 31.00 -7.94 -29.38
N GLU A 65 31.70 -7.10 -30.13
CA GLU A 65 33.17 -7.01 -30.10
C GLU A 65 33.69 -6.61 -28.72
N GLU A 66 33.05 -5.63 -28.06
CA GLU A 66 33.37 -5.27 -26.67
C GLU A 66 33.12 -6.44 -25.71
N ASN A 67 32.03 -7.19 -25.88
CA ASN A 67 31.72 -8.34 -25.02
C ASN A 67 32.78 -9.44 -25.15
N ASP A 68 33.17 -9.75 -26.38
CA ASP A 68 34.17 -10.77 -26.66
C ASP A 68 35.55 -10.33 -26.13
N ALA A 69 35.92 -9.06 -26.27
CA ALA A 69 37.14 -8.51 -25.69
C ALA A 69 37.15 -8.57 -24.14
N LEU A 70 36.02 -8.26 -23.49
CA LEU A 70 35.86 -8.39 -22.04
C LEU A 70 35.95 -9.86 -21.59
N ARG A 71 35.32 -10.77 -22.33
CA ARG A 71 35.38 -12.22 -22.07
C ARG A 71 36.79 -12.75 -22.21
N ASP A 72 37.54 -12.34 -23.22
CA ASP A 72 38.94 -12.69 -23.40
C ASP A 72 39.83 -12.11 -22.30
N GLY A 73 39.55 -10.87 -21.88
CA GLY A 73 40.21 -10.23 -20.73
C GLY A 73 39.97 -11.00 -19.43
N LEU A 74 38.73 -11.41 -19.17
CA LEU A 74 38.36 -12.25 -18.03
C LEU A 74 39.02 -13.62 -18.13
N HIS A 75 38.95 -14.28 -19.29
CA HIS A 75 39.62 -15.55 -19.53
C HIS A 75 41.12 -15.44 -19.28
N ARG A 76 41.76 -14.36 -19.71
CA ARG A 76 43.18 -14.10 -19.44
C ARG A 76 43.45 -13.95 -17.94
N ILE A 77 42.69 -13.10 -17.25
CA ILE A 77 42.84 -12.87 -15.79
C ILE A 77 42.58 -14.15 -14.98
N CYS A 78 41.64 -14.98 -15.43
CA CYS A 78 41.26 -16.22 -14.76
C CYS A 78 42.15 -17.42 -15.12
N LEU A 79 42.72 -17.48 -16.32
CA LEU A 79 43.55 -18.61 -16.81
C LEU A 79 45.05 -18.39 -16.66
N THR A 80 45.55 -17.16 -16.51
CA THR A 80 46.95 -16.97 -16.08
C THR A 80 47.07 -17.31 -14.60
N PRO A 81 47.99 -18.21 -14.20
CA PRO A 81 48.23 -18.49 -12.79
C PRO A 81 48.53 -17.18 -12.07
N ILE A 82 47.92 -17.00 -10.90
CA ILE A 82 48.12 -15.85 -10.01
C ILE A 82 49.62 -15.58 -9.89
N ASP A 83 50.08 -14.39 -10.26
CA ASP A 83 51.43 -13.95 -9.92
C ASP A 83 51.54 -13.93 -8.39
N PRO A 84 52.41 -14.76 -7.78
CA PRO A 84 52.52 -14.85 -6.32
C PRO A 84 52.83 -13.51 -5.65
N LYS A 85 53.32 -12.52 -6.41
CA LYS A 85 53.60 -11.17 -5.91
C LYS A 85 52.36 -10.30 -5.71
N GLY A 86 51.25 -10.56 -6.41
CA GLY A 86 50.00 -9.77 -6.31
C GLY A 86 48.91 -10.41 -5.45
N LEU A 87 49.18 -11.60 -4.92
CA LEU A 87 48.28 -12.33 -4.02
C LEU A 87 48.02 -11.58 -2.70
N PRO A 88 49.02 -10.96 -2.04
CA PRO A 88 48.81 -10.22 -0.79
C PRO A 88 47.87 -9.03 -0.96
N GLU A 89 48.03 -8.23 -2.02
CA GLU A 89 47.20 -7.06 -2.29
C GLU A 89 45.76 -7.46 -2.63
N ARG A 90 45.58 -8.58 -3.34
CA ARG A 90 44.25 -9.10 -3.66
C ARG A 90 43.55 -9.66 -2.42
N LEU A 91 44.26 -10.40 -1.57
CA LEU A 91 43.72 -10.89 -0.29
C LEU A 91 43.40 -9.73 0.65
N ALA A 92 44.25 -8.70 0.72
CA ALA A 92 43.98 -7.50 1.49
C ALA A 92 42.71 -6.77 1.02
N ARG A 93 42.53 -6.63 -0.31
CA ARG A 93 41.29 -6.05 -0.87
C ARG A 93 40.06 -6.91 -0.58
N MET A 94 40.18 -8.23 -0.70
CA MET A 94 39.08 -9.15 -0.42
C MET A 94 38.67 -9.14 1.05
N VAL A 95 39.65 -9.07 1.97
CA VAL A 95 39.40 -8.91 3.41
C VAL A 95 38.78 -7.54 3.69
N ALA A 96 39.27 -6.47 3.07
CA ALA A 96 38.69 -5.14 3.23
C ALA A 96 37.21 -5.09 2.79
N LEU A 97 36.89 -5.72 1.64
CA LEU A 97 35.52 -5.83 1.14
C LEU A 97 34.65 -6.69 2.06
N ALA A 98 35.16 -7.83 2.53
CA ALA A 98 34.44 -8.70 3.46
C ALA A 98 34.17 -8.02 4.82
N GLU A 99 35.10 -7.19 5.31
CA GLU A 99 34.90 -6.39 6.52
C GLU A 99 33.88 -5.27 6.31
N GLU A 100 33.83 -4.67 5.12
CA GLU A 100 32.80 -3.69 4.75
C GLU A 100 31.42 -4.33 4.68
N GLU A 101 31.29 -5.47 3.99
CA GLU A 101 30.05 -6.24 3.90
C GLU A 101 29.59 -6.70 5.29
N ARG A 102 30.51 -7.19 6.14
CA ARG A 102 30.19 -7.55 7.53
C ARG A 102 29.64 -6.36 8.31
N ARG A 103 30.26 -5.18 8.16
CA ARG A 103 29.80 -3.95 8.83
C ARG A 103 28.39 -3.55 8.37
N GLU A 104 28.10 -3.69 7.09
CA GLU A 104 26.77 -3.44 6.54
C GLU A 104 25.73 -4.42 7.09
N VAL A 105 26.02 -5.72 7.08
CA VAL A 105 25.13 -6.75 7.63
C VAL A 105 24.86 -6.52 9.12
N ILE A 106 25.88 -6.17 9.91
CA ILE A 106 25.70 -5.87 11.34
C ILE A 106 24.83 -4.64 11.53
N ARG A 107 25.05 -3.58 10.75
CA ARG A 107 24.24 -2.34 10.81
C ARG A 107 22.78 -2.63 10.48
N ASP A 108 22.52 -3.39 9.43
CA ASP A 108 21.16 -3.77 9.03
C ASP A 108 20.48 -4.64 10.08
N ALA A 109 21.21 -5.59 10.66
CA ALA A 109 20.70 -6.42 11.75
C ALA A 109 20.35 -5.57 12.99
N GLN A 110 21.19 -4.59 13.34
CA GLN A 110 20.94 -3.67 14.45
C GLN A 110 19.71 -2.79 14.19
N LEU A 111 19.57 -2.24 12.98
CA LEU A 111 18.39 -1.44 12.60
C LEU A 111 17.11 -2.26 12.67
N LYS A 112 17.12 -3.49 12.13
CA LYS A 112 15.97 -4.42 12.22
C LYS A 112 15.64 -4.76 13.66
N ALA A 113 16.64 -5.01 14.50
CA ALA A 113 16.43 -5.29 15.92
C ALA A 113 15.76 -4.10 16.63
N LEU A 114 16.24 -2.87 16.38
CA LEU A 114 15.63 -1.66 16.94
C LEU A 114 14.19 -1.47 16.48
N MET A 115 13.89 -1.74 15.21
CA MET A 115 12.51 -1.69 14.70
C MET A 115 11.61 -2.71 15.40
N ILE A 116 12.06 -3.96 15.53
CA ILE A 116 11.28 -5.03 16.19
C ILE A 116 11.01 -4.67 17.65
N VAL A 117 12.03 -4.19 18.37
CA VAL A 117 11.88 -3.76 19.78
C VAL A 117 10.91 -2.59 19.87
N GLY A 118 11.07 -1.56 19.03
CA GLY A 118 10.17 -0.40 19.01
C GLY A 118 8.71 -0.77 18.71
N GLU A 119 8.48 -1.67 17.76
CA GLU A 119 7.14 -2.20 17.47
C GLU A 119 6.58 -3.01 18.65
N ALA A 120 7.38 -3.86 19.27
CA ALA A 120 6.96 -4.66 20.42
C ALA A 120 6.58 -3.77 21.61
N GLU A 121 7.38 -2.73 21.89
CA GLU A 121 7.09 -1.74 22.94
C GLU A 121 5.83 -0.92 22.64
N ALA A 122 5.61 -0.54 21.38
CA ALA A 122 4.39 0.16 20.97
C ALA A 122 3.15 -0.73 21.15
N ARG A 123 3.22 -2.00 20.74
CA ARG A 123 2.14 -2.98 20.93
C ARG A 123 1.87 -3.26 22.41
N ALA A 124 2.92 -3.40 23.21
CA ALA A 124 2.79 -3.59 24.66
C ALA A 124 2.07 -2.39 25.31
N ARG A 125 2.47 -1.16 24.99
CA ARG A 125 1.80 0.05 25.48
C ARG A 125 0.33 0.11 25.08
N ALA A 126 0.01 -0.18 23.82
CA ALA A 126 -1.37 -0.19 23.34
C ALA A 126 -2.23 -1.25 24.08
N LEU A 127 -1.67 -2.43 24.37
CA LEU A 127 -2.34 -3.46 25.15
C LEU A 127 -2.55 -3.04 26.61
N ASP A 128 -1.56 -2.40 27.24
CA ASP A 128 -1.66 -1.90 28.61
C ASP A 128 -2.70 -0.79 28.73
N GLU A 129 -2.72 0.15 27.78
CA GLU A 129 -3.72 1.21 27.69
C GLU A 129 -5.13 0.63 27.49
N GLY A 130 -5.27 -0.33 26.58
CA GLY A 130 -6.55 -1.03 26.35
C GLY A 130 -7.03 -1.80 27.59
N ALA A 131 -6.11 -2.48 28.29
CA ALA A 131 -6.43 -3.18 29.53
C ALA A 131 -6.81 -2.20 30.65
N ALA A 132 -6.13 -1.05 30.77
CA ALA A 132 -6.48 -0.01 31.73
C ALA A 132 -7.86 0.58 31.45
N ALA A 133 -8.17 0.89 30.19
CA ALA A 133 -9.49 1.36 29.77
C ALA A 133 -10.59 0.35 30.11
N LYS A 134 -10.38 -0.93 29.81
CA LYS A 134 -11.35 -1.99 30.13
C LYS A 134 -11.56 -2.14 31.65
N ARG A 135 -10.51 -2.03 32.45
CA ARG A 135 -10.62 -2.05 33.92
C ARG A 135 -11.38 -0.85 34.47
N GLU A 136 -11.30 0.31 33.82
CA GLU A 136 -12.07 1.50 34.19
C GLU A 136 -13.55 1.32 33.83
N GLU A 137 -13.84 0.87 32.61
CA GLU A 137 -15.20 0.55 32.17
C GLU A 137 -15.90 -0.42 33.13
N VAL A 138 -15.23 -1.54 33.47
CA VAL A 138 -15.77 -2.53 34.43
C VAL A 138 -15.99 -1.91 35.81
N ARG A 139 -15.13 -0.99 36.24
CA ARG A 139 -15.28 -0.31 37.53
C ARG A 139 -16.49 0.62 37.54
N GLU A 140 -16.70 1.38 36.47
CA GLU A 140 -17.86 2.27 36.33
C GLU A 140 -19.17 1.48 36.23
N ASP A 141 -19.20 0.41 35.43
CA ASP A 141 -20.36 -0.48 35.32
C ASP A 141 -20.72 -1.11 36.67
N PHE A 142 -19.71 -1.59 37.40
CA PHE A 142 -19.91 -2.13 38.74
C PHE A 142 -20.44 -1.05 39.70
N ARG A 143 -19.91 0.17 39.64
CA ARG A 143 -20.36 1.29 40.46
C ARG A 143 -21.83 1.63 40.19
N LEU A 144 -22.22 1.70 38.91
CA LEU A 144 -23.60 1.93 38.49
C LEU A 144 -24.52 0.81 38.98
N ALA A 145 -24.18 -0.45 38.70
CA ALA A 145 -24.96 -1.61 39.14
C ALA A 145 -25.14 -1.65 40.68
N MET A 146 -24.07 -1.38 41.44
CA MET A 146 -24.13 -1.34 42.89
C MET A 146 -24.97 -0.16 43.42
N SER A 147 -24.89 1.01 42.77
CA SER A 147 -25.73 2.15 43.14
C SER A 147 -27.22 1.90 42.87
N ALA A 148 -27.56 1.26 41.74
CA ALA A 148 -28.92 0.85 41.42
C ALA A 148 -29.45 -0.16 42.47
N ARG A 149 -28.66 -1.21 42.76
CA ARG A 149 -29.03 -2.22 43.77
C ARG A 149 -29.20 -1.63 45.16
N ARG A 150 -28.35 -0.66 45.55
CA ARG A 150 -28.50 0.07 46.82
C ARG A 150 -29.77 0.90 46.85
N ALA A 151 -30.11 1.59 45.76
CA ALA A 151 -31.34 2.37 45.68
C ALA A 151 -32.58 1.48 45.80
N GLU A 152 -32.60 0.32 45.12
CA GLU A 152 -33.66 -0.67 45.24
C GLU A 152 -33.79 -1.21 46.66
N ALA A 153 -32.68 -1.60 47.30
CA ALA A 153 -32.69 -2.08 48.68
C ALA A 153 -33.21 -1.01 49.66
N MET A 154 -32.83 0.26 49.48
CA MET A 154 -33.33 1.38 50.29
C MET A 154 -34.84 1.60 50.09
N ARG A 155 -35.35 1.46 48.86
CA ARG A 155 -36.79 1.54 48.58
C ARG A 155 -37.54 0.40 49.29
N ALA A 156 -37.07 -0.84 49.17
CA ALA A 156 -37.69 -1.98 49.84
C ALA A 156 -37.70 -1.83 51.37
N LEU A 157 -36.61 -1.31 51.97
CA LEU A 157 -36.58 -1.01 53.40
C LEU A 157 -37.55 0.10 53.81
N ALA A 158 -37.71 1.14 52.98
CA ALA A 158 -38.66 2.22 53.23
C ALA A 158 -40.10 1.71 53.15
N GLU A 159 -40.42 0.84 52.18
CA GLU A 159 -41.73 0.18 52.05
C GLU A 159 -42.05 -0.67 53.28
N LEU A 160 -41.12 -1.54 53.70
CA LEU A 160 -41.27 -2.35 54.91
C LEU A 160 -41.48 -1.48 56.16
N ARG A 161 -40.72 -0.40 56.28
CA ARG A 161 -40.87 0.56 57.38
C ARG A 161 -42.25 1.21 57.38
N ASN A 162 -42.76 1.64 56.22
CA ASN A 162 -44.08 2.26 56.12
C ASN A 162 -45.18 1.27 56.51
N VAL A 163 -45.12 0.03 56.02
CA VAL A 163 -46.06 -1.03 56.42
C VAL A 163 -46.03 -1.26 57.93
N ALA A 164 -44.85 -1.34 58.53
CA ALA A 164 -44.71 -1.50 59.98
C ALA A 164 -45.26 -0.31 60.78
N LEU A 165 -45.10 0.92 60.28
CA LEU A 165 -45.67 2.11 60.91
C LEU A 165 -47.21 2.12 60.81
N ASP A 166 -47.77 1.79 59.64
CA ASP A 166 -49.22 1.69 59.43
C ASP A 166 -49.85 0.64 60.36
N GLU A 167 -49.21 -0.52 60.54
CA GLU A 167 -49.66 -1.55 61.48
C GLU A 167 -49.60 -1.08 62.93
N ALA A 168 -48.51 -0.42 63.33
CA ALA A 168 -48.38 0.13 64.68
C ALA A 168 -49.47 1.18 64.96
N GLU A 169 -49.77 2.05 63.99
CA GLU A 169 -50.85 3.04 64.11
C GLU A 169 -52.22 2.37 64.26
N ARG A 170 -52.50 1.30 63.50
CA ARG A 170 -53.74 0.51 63.65
C ARG A 170 -53.86 -0.10 65.05
N ILE A 171 -52.79 -0.71 65.56
CA ILE A 171 -52.77 -1.32 66.90
C ILE A 171 -53.03 -0.25 67.99
N ILE A 172 -52.39 0.92 67.87
CA ILE A 172 -52.59 2.03 68.80
C ILE A 172 -54.04 2.55 68.73
N ALA A 173 -54.60 2.70 67.52
CA ALA A 173 -55.98 3.13 67.33
C ALA A 173 -56.97 2.14 67.95
N GLU A 174 -56.81 0.84 67.69
CA GLU A 174 -57.63 -0.22 68.31
C GLU A 174 -57.54 -0.21 69.84
N ALA A 175 -56.33 -0.07 70.39
CA ALA A 175 -56.12 -0.01 71.83
C ALA A 175 -56.82 1.22 72.46
N LYS A 176 -56.78 2.38 71.80
CA LYS A 176 -57.50 3.58 72.24
C LYS A 176 -59.02 3.39 72.23
N VAL A 177 -59.57 2.76 71.19
CA VAL A 177 -61.01 2.45 71.12
C VAL A 177 -61.43 1.50 72.24
N ARG A 178 -60.68 0.42 72.47
CA ARG A 178 -60.95 -0.51 73.59
C ARG A 178 -60.90 0.18 74.94
N ARG A 179 -59.92 1.06 75.16
CA ARG A 179 -59.82 1.85 76.39
C ARG A 179 -61.04 2.78 76.58
N ALA A 180 -61.45 3.49 75.53
CA ALA A 180 -62.62 4.37 75.60
C ALA A 180 -63.92 3.60 75.89
N GLY A 181 -64.06 2.36 75.39
CA GLY A 181 -65.19 1.50 75.74
C GLY A 181 -65.22 1.09 77.22
N ILE A 182 -64.05 0.80 77.82
CA ILE A 182 -63.95 0.48 79.26
C ILE A 182 -64.29 1.71 80.12
N GLU A 183 -63.93 2.92 79.69
CA GLU A 183 -64.27 4.17 80.40
C GLU A 183 -65.76 4.58 80.24
N GLN A 184 -66.53 3.97 79.32
CA GLN A 184 -67.98 4.22 79.15
C GLN A 184 -68.88 3.21 79.88
N ASP A 185 -68.36 2.03 80.24
CA ASP A 185 -69.08 0.96 80.95
C ASP A 185 -68.94 1.03 82.50
N THR A 186 -68.30 2.08 83.02
CA THR A 186 -68.22 2.43 84.46
C THR A 186 -68.99 3.70 84.76
#